data_AF-A0A6G4WGC8-F1
#
_entry.id   AF-A0A6G4WGC8-F1
#
_cell.length_a   1.000
_cell.length_b   1.000
_cell.length_c   1.000
_cell.angle_alpha   90.00
_cell.angle_beta   90.00
_cell.angle_gamma   90.00
#
_symmetry.space_group_name_H-M   'P 1'
#
loop_
_entity.id
_entity.type
_entity.pdbx_description
1 polymer ?
#
loop_
_entity_poly.entity_id
_entity_poly.type
_entity_poly.pdbx_seq_one_letter_code
_entity_poly.pdbx_strand_id
1 'polypeptide(L)'
;MLNLALTRPGRASAVAALAIAAVFLAACSAPQSKGMVNTKNKRSKEYFAESEYGVKASPRVTTKKSNLQRGGGRDQLGRPYKVRGKMYYPKEDKNYKKVGAASWYGYAFHGRLTANGEVYDMTHLTAAHPTMPLPSYARVTNLKNGSSVIVRVNDRGPYSHGRLIDLSKRAAELLDYTHVGTAKVQVEYVGRAPLHGRDDQFLMASYRPGNRAPDPSDGLATGVMIAMNGPTPSADIAGSAAFPGVMSDSAPAAQPQVQSVMAADAGAFGDLALPAFGPIAPDRPGVDMIFETQVALATMSYAPERLQKAATAFAALERDAMSPDDVARSWKRLNPAGAGAAVQPYVAAGSFATLAEAEKVARALSGFGRATLETAEIDGAQLHSVNLYSDGRNGLDAMLEAAWANGAPDAMTIRD
;
A
#
# COMPACT_ATOMS: atom_id res chain seq x y z
N MET A 1 81.82 -32.99 -49.33
CA MET A 1 80.96 -32.98 -50.53
C MET A 1 79.77 -33.90 -50.28
N LEU A 2 78.56 -33.38 -50.11
CA LEU A 2 77.35 -33.81 -50.84
C LEU A 2 76.15 -32.93 -50.37
N ASN A 3 75.58 -32.21 -51.33
CA ASN A 3 74.27 -31.55 -51.24
C ASN A 3 73.17 -32.60 -51.07
N LEU A 4 72.17 -32.33 -50.23
CA LEU A 4 70.87 -33.01 -50.34
C LEU A 4 69.73 -31.99 -50.31
N ALA A 5 68.96 -32.03 -51.40
CA ALA A 5 67.92 -31.10 -51.79
C ALA A 5 66.64 -31.25 -50.95
N LEU A 6 66.02 -30.10 -50.61
CA LEU A 6 64.65 -30.04 -50.11
C LEU A 6 63.66 -30.48 -51.21
N THR A 7 62.94 -31.58 -50.97
CA THR A 7 61.80 -31.99 -51.78
C THR A 7 60.52 -31.32 -51.27
N ARG A 8 59.82 -30.65 -52.19
CA ARG A 8 58.51 -30.01 -51.97
C ARG A 8 57.43 -31.07 -51.70
N PRO A 9 56.54 -30.90 -50.70
CA PRO A 9 55.41 -31.80 -50.52
C PRO A 9 54.44 -31.65 -51.70
N GLY A 10 54.08 -32.79 -52.31
CA GLY A 10 53.26 -32.87 -53.51
C GLY A 10 51.84 -32.32 -53.29
N ARG A 11 51.26 -31.79 -54.38
CA ARG A 11 49.91 -31.21 -54.47
C ARG A 11 48.79 -32.10 -53.91
N ALA A 12 49.03 -33.40 -53.73
CA ALA A 12 48.07 -34.34 -53.14
C ALA A 12 47.77 -34.09 -51.65
N SER A 13 48.75 -33.68 -50.85
CA SER A 13 48.52 -33.43 -49.40
C SER A 13 47.74 -32.16 -49.11
N ALA A 14 47.83 -31.15 -50.00
CA ALA A 14 47.05 -29.91 -49.87
C ALA A 14 45.57 -30.12 -50.20
N VAL A 15 45.25 -30.99 -51.16
CA VAL A 15 43.86 -31.30 -51.53
C VAL A 15 43.18 -32.15 -50.45
N ALA A 16 43.89 -33.08 -49.81
CA ALA A 16 43.36 -33.88 -48.71
C ALA A 16 43.03 -33.01 -47.48
N ALA A 17 43.89 -32.05 -47.13
CA ALA A 17 43.63 -31.13 -46.01
C ALA A 17 42.43 -30.21 -46.28
N LEU A 18 42.24 -29.77 -47.53
CA LEU A 18 41.13 -28.90 -47.91
C LEU A 18 39.78 -29.65 -47.95
N ALA A 19 39.79 -30.92 -48.35
CA ALA A 19 38.61 -31.78 -48.33
C ALA A 19 38.13 -32.10 -46.90
N ILE A 20 39.06 -32.32 -45.96
CA ILE A 20 38.71 -32.59 -44.56
C ILE A 20 38.14 -31.32 -43.88
N ALA A 21 38.69 -30.14 -44.17
CA ALA A 21 38.16 -28.88 -43.65
C ALA A 21 36.74 -28.58 -44.19
N ALA A 22 36.44 -28.90 -45.45
CA ALA A 22 35.12 -28.71 -46.03
C ALA A 22 34.04 -29.61 -45.40
N VAL A 23 34.39 -30.82 -44.96
CA VAL A 23 33.47 -31.74 -44.26
C VAL A 23 33.16 -31.25 -42.84
N PHE A 24 34.13 -30.64 -42.13
CA PHE A 24 33.87 -30.05 -40.80
C PHE A 24 33.03 -28.76 -40.87
N LEU A 25 33.16 -27.95 -41.93
CA LEU A 25 32.35 -26.74 -42.11
C LEU A 25 30.89 -27.02 -42.52
N ALA A 26 30.62 -28.14 -43.20
CA ALA A 26 29.26 -28.53 -43.59
C ALA A 26 28.41 -29.08 -42.42
N ALA A 27 29.03 -29.46 -41.29
CA ALA A 27 28.34 -29.96 -40.11
C ALA A 27 27.72 -28.84 -39.24
N CYS A 28 28.01 -27.56 -39.52
CA CYS A 28 27.48 -26.41 -38.77
C CYS A 28 26.21 -25.80 -39.39
N SER A 29 25.72 -26.28 -40.54
CA SER A 29 24.51 -25.76 -41.20
C SER A 29 23.35 -26.77 -41.21
N ALA A 30 23.18 -27.54 -40.13
CA ALA A 30 21.97 -28.33 -39.96
C ALA A 30 20.76 -27.38 -39.79
N PRO A 31 19.71 -27.46 -40.62
CA PRO A 31 18.48 -26.73 -40.35
C PRO A 31 17.95 -27.22 -39.00
N GLN A 32 17.82 -26.29 -38.04
CA GLN A 32 17.16 -26.59 -36.78
C GLN A 32 15.82 -27.24 -37.12
N SER A 33 15.65 -28.50 -36.71
CA SER A 33 14.33 -29.13 -36.74
C SER A 33 13.41 -28.11 -36.10
N LYS A 34 12.38 -27.66 -36.83
CA LYS A 34 11.27 -26.90 -36.27
C LYS A 34 10.75 -27.80 -35.15
N GLY A 35 11.27 -27.59 -33.94
CA GLY A 35 10.71 -28.10 -32.73
C GLY A 35 9.31 -27.57 -32.78
N MET A 36 8.39 -28.46 -33.13
CA MET A 36 6.97 -28.21 -33.11
C MET A 36 6.74 -27.68 -31.71
N VAL A 37 6.58 -26.35 -31.59
CA VAL A 37 6.24 -25.70 -30.34
C VAL A 37 4.90 -26.31 -30.03
N ASN A 38 4.94 -27.35 -29.20
CA ASN A 38 3.76 -27.96 -28.67
C ASN A 38 3.21 -26.88 -27.76
N THR A 39 2.37 -26.02 -28.33
CA THR A 39 1.51 -25.05 -27.64
C THR A 39 0.45 -25.80 -26.84
N LYS A 40 0.83 -26.90 -26.18
CA LYS A 40 0.29 -27.21 -24.87
C LYS A 40 0.81 -26.12 -23.95
N ASN A 41 0.14 -24.96 -24.01
CA ASN A 41 0.05 -24.05 -22.89
C ASN A 41 -0.05 -24.93 -21.64
N LYS A 42 1.02 -25.02 -20.85
CA LYS A 42 0.95 -25.66 -19.54
C LYS A 42 -0.08 -24.83 -18.80
N ARG A 43 -1.33 -25.30 -18.81
CA ARG A 43 -2.43 -24.67 -18.09
C ARG A 43 -1.92 -24.53 -16.66
N SER A 44 -1.99 -23.32 -16.10
CA SER A 44 -1.54 -23.10 -14.74
C SER A 44 -2.23 -24.13 -13.83
N LYS A 45 -1.55 -24.58 -12.78
CA LYS A 45 -2.09 -25.53 -11.80
C LYS A 45 -3.41 -25.05 -11.15
N GLU A 46 -3.75 -23.78 -11.34
CA GLU A 46 -4.98 -23.11 -10.93
C GLU A 46 -6.21 -23.48 -11.81
N TYR A 47 -6.08 -24.37 -12.80
CA TYR A 47 -7.19 -24.70 -13.69
C TYR A 47 -8.28 -25.54 -12.99
N PHE A 48 -9.50 -25.02 -12.92
CA PHE A 48 -10.69 -25.76 -12.52
C PHE A 48 -11.01 -26.82 -13.58
N ALA A 49 -10.65 -28.08 -13.32
CA ALA A 49 -10.98 -29.17 -14.21
C ALA A 49 -12.47 -29.51 -14.12
N GLU A 50 -13.21 -29.39 -15.23
CA GLU A 50 -14.63 -29.76 -15.30
C GLU A 50 -14.85 -31.22 -14.87
N SER A 51 -13.91 -32.11 -15.17
CA SER A 51 -13.93 -33.51 -14.73
C SER A 51 -13.81 -33.69 -13.22
N GLU A 52 -13.16 -32.76 -12.50
CA GLU A 52 -13.01 -32.83 -11.05
C GLU A 52 -14.22 -32.24 -10.32
N TYR A 53 -14.73 -31.10 -10.79
CA TYR A 53 -15.77 -30.35 -10.08
C TYR A 53 -17.18 -30.60 -10.62
N GLY A 54 -17.32 -31.23 -11.79
CA GLY A 54 -18.61 -31.51 -12.45
C GLY A 54 -19.30 -30.27 -13.02
N VAL A 55 -18.62 -29.12 -13.04
CA VAL A 55 -19.13 -27.85 -13.56
C VAL A 55 -18.07 -27.17 -14.43
N LYS A 56 -18.51 -26.52 -15.51
CA LYS A 56 -17.65 -25.71 -16.36
C LYS A 56 -17.12 -24.51 -15.60
N ALA A 57 -15.87 -24.15 -15.85
CA ALA A 57 -15.32 -22.88 -15.36
C ALA A 57 -16.10 -21.71 -15.97
N SER A 58 -16.43 -20.71 -15.14
CA SER A 58 -17.17 -19.51 -15.56
C SER A 58 -16.48 -18.78 -16.71
N PRO A 59 -17.21 -18.11 -17.62
CA PRO A 59 -16.58 -17.42 -18.75
C PRO A 59 -15.70 -16.25 -18.27
N ARG A 60 -14.59 -16.01 -18.98
CA ARG A 60 -13.77 -14.80 -18.83
C ARG A 60 -14.38 -13.70 -19.70
N VAL A 61 -14.80 -12.61 -19.08
CA VAL A 61 -15.43 -11.47 -19.76
C VAL A 61 -14.44 -10.34 -20.06
N THR A 62 -13.27 -10.34 -19.42
CA THR A 62 -12.24 -9.33 -19.66
C THR A 62 -10.83 -9.85 -19.35
N THR A 63 -9.85 -9.25 -20.01
CA THR A 63 -8.41 -9.50 -19.84
C THR A 63 -7.67 -8.27 -19.31
N LYS A 64 -8.39 -7.20 -18.97
CA LYS A 64 -7.81 -6.04 -18.27
C LYS A 64 -7.14 -6.52 -16.98
N LYS A 65 -6.06 -5.84 -16.57
CA LYS A 65 -5.26 -6.20 -15.38
C LYS A 65 -5.82 -5.64 -14.07
N SER A 66 -6.61 -4.57 -14.14
CA SER A 66 -7.15 -3.83 -13.01
C SER A 66 -8.32 -2.95 -13.48
N ASN A 67 -8.96 -2.26 -12.53
CA ASN A 67 -10.07 -1.34 -12.77
C ASN A 67 -11.27 -2.03 -13.44
N LEU A 68 -11.56 -3.25 -12.99
CA LEU A 68 -12.75 -3.97 -13.42
C LEU A 68 -13.99 -3.35 -12.80
N GLN A 69 -15.11 -3.40 -13.53
CA GLN A 69 -16.39 -2.95 -13.00
C GLN A 69 -16.77 -3.83 -11.81
N ARG A 70 -17.15 -3.16 -10.71
CA ARG A 70 -17.58 -3.80 -9.47
C ARG A 70 -19.09 -3.96 -9.44
N GLY A 71 -19.53 -4.95 -8.66
CA GLY A 71 -20.96 -5.20 -8.49
C GLY A 71 -21.64 -5.63 -9.79
N GLY A 72 -22.95 -5.38 -9.88
CA GLY A 72 -23.76 -5.77 -11.03
C GLY A 72 -24.14 -7.26 -11.06
N GLY A 73 -23.78 -8.01 -10.02
CA GLY A 73 -24.25 -9.37 -9.81
C GLY A 73 -25.69 -9.43 -9.28
N ARG A 74 -26.13 -10.63 -8.96
CA ARG A 74 -27.46 -10.94 -8.44
C ARG A 74 -27.42 -11.21 -6.94
N ASP A 75 -28.44 -10.78 -6.23
CA ASP A 75 -28.69 -11.25 -4.86
C ASP A 75 -29.22 -12.68 -4.93
N GLN A 76 -28.51 -13.61 -4.31
CA GLN A 76 -28.87 -15.01 -4.27
C GLN A 76 -28.41 -15.68 -2.97
N LEU A 77 -29.34 -16.35 -2.31
CA LEU A 77 -28.96 -17.40 -1.35
C LEU A 77 -28.43 -18.62 -2.11
N GLY A 78 -29.15 -19.01 -3.17
CA GLY A 78 -28.83 -20.18 -3.98
C GLY A 78 -29.51 -21.44 -3.47
N ARG A 79 -29.79 -22.37 -4.40
CA ARG A 79 -30.34 -23.69 -4.08
C ARG A 79 -29.23 -24.61 -3.56
N PRO A 80 -29.56 -25.64 -2.77
CA PRO A 80 -28.60 -26.69 -2.43
C PRO A 80 -27.96 -27.29 -3.69
N TYR A 81 -26.66 -27.57 -3.63
CA TYR A 81 -25.90 -28.02 -4.79
C TYR A 81 -24.80 -29.02 -4.38
N LYS A 82 -24.32 -29.80 -5.35
CA LYS A 82 -23.34 -30.86 -5.13
C LYS A 82 -22.05 -30.55 -5.87
N VAL A 83 -20.92 -30.64 -5.19
CA VAL A 83 -19.58 -30.53 -5.79
C VAL A 83 -18.70 -31.63 -5.21
N ARG A 84 -17.96 -32.36 -6.07
CA ARG A 84 -17.07 -33.47 -5.66
C ARG A 84 -17.75 -34.49 -4.73
N GLY A 85 -19.01 -34.83 -4.99
CA GLY A 85 -19.75 -35.78 -4.16
C GLY A 85 -20.38 -35.19 -2.89
N LYS A 86 -19.97 -34.00 -2.45
CA LYS A 86 -20.43 -33.36 -1.20
C LYS A 86 -21.58 -32.37 -1.47
N MET A 87 -22.62 -32.46 -0.65
CA MET A 87 -23.75 -31.52 -0.67
C MET A 87 -23.42 -30.24 0.11
N TYR A 88 -23.79 -29.10 -0.46
CA TYR A 88 -23.69 -27.78 0.14
C TYR A 88 -25.09 -27.16 0.19
N TYR A 89 -25.42 -26.57 1.34
CA TYR A 89 -26.72 -25.96 1.60
C TYR A 89 -26.49 -24.48 1.93
N PRO A 90 -26.56 -23.59 0.93
CA PRO A 90 -26.49 -22.16 1.20
C PRO A 90 -27.59 -21.74 2.18
N LYS A 91 -27.19 -21.01 3.22
CA LYS A 91 -28.09 -20.48 4.24
C LYS A 91 -27.55 -19.14 4.74
N GLU A 92 -28.47 -18.25 5.08
CA GLU A 92 -28.11 -17.03 5.80
C GLU A 92 -28.12 -17.34 7.29
N ASP A 93 -26.93 -17.31 7.89
CA ASP A 93 -26.72 -17.57 9.30
C ASP A 93 -26.08 -16.34 9.91
N LYS A 94 -26.90 -15.51 10.57
CA LYS A 94 -26.48 -14.24 11.16
C LYS A 94 -25.43 -14.40 12.26
N ASN A 95 -25.37 -15.59 12.86
CA ASN A 95 -24.43 -15.93 13.93
C ASN A 95 -23.27 -16.78 13.41
N TYR A 96 -23.07 -16.86 12.09
CA TYR A 96 -22.02 -17.66 11.50
C TYR A 96 -20.65 -17.18 11.97
N LYS A 97 -19.96 -18.06 12.68
CA LYS A 97 -18.59 -17.87 13.15
C LYS A 97 -17.88 -19.20 13.10
N LYS A 98 -16.82 -19.30 12.30
CA LYS A 98 -16.09 -20.56 12.12
C LYS A 98 -14.60 -20.34 11.94
N VAL A 99 -13.81 -21.25 12.53
CA VAL A 99 -12.36 -21.31 12.32
C VAL A 99 -12.05 -22.39 11.30
N GLY A 100 -11.12 -22.10 10.38
CA GLY A 100 -10.69 -23.05 9.36
C GLY A 100 -9.54 -22.52 8.51
N ALA A 101 -9.12 -23.31 7.51
CA ALA A 101 -8.07 -22.90 6.59
C ALA A 101 -8.62 -21.93 5.54
N ALA A 102 -7.96 -20.79 5.36
CA ALA A 102 -8.11 -19.92 4.20
C ALA A 102 -7.04 -20.24 3.15
N SER A 103 -7.38 -19.99 1.90
CA SER A 103 -6.38 -19.82 0.84
C SER A 103 -6.69 -18.58 0.02
N TRP A 104 -6.03 -18.40 -1.11
CA TRP A 104 -6.35 -17.33 -2.04
C TRP A 104 -6.28 -17.80 -3.49
N TYR A 105 -7.04 -17.14 -4.37
CA TYR A 105 -7.16 -17.52 -5.77
C TYR A 105 -6.57 -16.44 -6.70
N GLY A 106 -5.70 -16.89 -7.62
CA GLY A 106 -4.79 -16.04 -8.39
C GLY A 106 -5.30 -15.59 -9.76
N TYR A 107 -4.35 -15.38 -10.67
CA TYR A 107 -4.54 -14.77 -11.98
C TYR A 107 -5.44 -15.56 -12.93
N ALA A 108 -5.55 -16.88 -12.76
CA ALA A 108 -6.41 -17.71 -13.59
C ALA A 108 -7.91 -17.33 -13.52
N PHE A 109 -8.34 -16.69 -12.43
CA PHE A 109 -9.74 -16.28 -12.22
C PHE A 109 -10.02 -14.84 -12.62
N HIS A 110 -9.00 -13.99 -12.65
CA HIS A 110 -9.17 -12.56 -12.87
C HIS A 110 -9.98 -12.28 -14.13
N GLY A 111 -10.95 -11.37 -14.08
CA GLY A 111 -11.81 -11.04 -15.23
C GLY A 111 -12.84 -12.11 -15.61
N ARG A 112 -13.02 -13.16 -14.80
CA ARG A 112 -14.10 -14.14 -14.95
C ARG A 112 -15.32 -13.77 -14.13
N LEU A 113 -16.47 -14.28 -14.52
CA LEU A 113 -17.69 -14.16 -13.71
C LEU A 113 -17.59 -15.04 -12.46
N THR A 114 -17.97 -14.48 -11.33
CA THR A 114 -18.20 -15.18 -10.06
C THR A 114 -19.58 -15.84 -10.06
N ALA A 115 -19.88 -16.65 -9.06
CA ALA A 115 -21.16 -17.34 -8.93
C ALA A 115 -22.38 -16.41 -8.92
N ASN A 116 -22.25 -15.18 -8.40
CA ASN A 116 -23.35 -14.20 -8.42
C ASN A 116 -23.38 -13.34 -9.68
N GLY A 117 -22.41 -13.48 -10.58
CA GLY A 117 -22.33 -12.74 -11.84
C GLY A 117 -21.48 -11.47 -11.78
N GLU A 118 -20.88 -11.12 -10.65
CA GLU A 118 -19.86 -10.07 -10.60
C GLU A 118 -18.58 -10.52 -11.30
N VAL A 119 -17.80 -9.57 -11.81
CA VAL A 119 -16.48 -9.85 -12.37
C VAL A 119 -15.46 -9.95 -11.24
N TYR A 120 -14.72 -11.06 -11.14
CA TYR A 120 -13.66 -11.19 -10.16
C TYR A 120 -12.44 -10.32 -10.52
N ASP A 121 -12.06 -9.45 -9.58
CA ASP A 121 -10.81 -8.70 -9.60
C ASP A 121 -9.94 -9.12 -8.40
N MET A 122 -8.68 -9.46 -8.66
CA MET A 122 -7.76 -9.93 -7.62
C MET A 122 -7.27 -8.80 -6.70
N THR A 123 -7.40 -7.56 -7.17
CA THR A 123 -6.97 -6.35 -6.48
C THR A 123 -8.02 -5.83 -5.50
N HIS A 124 -9.23 -6.38 -5.52
CA HIS A 124 -10.33 -6.00 -4.62
C HIS A 124 -10.44 -6.93 -3.43
N LEU A 125 -11.07 -6.48 -2.35
CA LEU A 125 -11.33 -7.32 -1.17
C LEU A 125 -12.55 -8.21 -1.37
N THR A 126 -12.34 -9.31 -2.08
CA THR A 126 -13.39 -10.30 -2.37
C THR A 126 -13.03 -11.68 -1.84
N ALA A 127 -14.04 -12.54 -1.74
CA ALA A 127 -13.89 -13.92 -1.28
C ALA A 127 -14.95 -14.87 -1.87
N ALA A 128 -14.61 -16.16 -1.87
CA ALA A 128 -15.51 -17.26 -2.14
C ALA A 128 -15.84 -17.99 -0.83
N HIS A 129 -17.13 -18.23 -0.58
CA HIS A 129 -17.60 -19.06 0.53
C HIS A 129 -18.63 -20.11 0.06
N PRO A 130 -18.63 -21.35 0.60
CA PRO A 130 -19.47 -22.41 0.06
C PRO A 130 -20.97 -22.20 0.30
N THR A 131 -21.35 -21.57 1.42
CA THR A 131 -22.76 -21.53 1.86
C THR A 131 -23.29 -20.16 2.26
N MET A 132 -22.47 -19.10 2.23
CA MET A 132 -22.95 -17.77 2.60
C MET A 132 -23.88 -17.21 1.51
N PRO A 133 -24.86 -16.35 1.84
CA PRO A 133 -25.59 -15.61 0.82
C PRO A 133 -24.64 -14.78 -0.04
N LEU A 134 -25.01 -14.52 -1.30
CA LEU A 134 -24.23 -13.67 -2.20
C LEU A 134 -25.08 -12.49 -2.68
N PRO A 135 -24.50 -11.28 -2.79
CA PRO A 135 -23.26 -10.90 -2.17
C PRO A 135 -23.44 -10.67 -0.66
N SER A 136 -22.41 -10.93 0.14
CA SER A 136 -22.42 -10.66 1.57
C SER A 136 -21.07 -10.14 2.07
N TYR A 137 -21.01 -9.72 3.32
CA TYR A 137 -19.78 -9.37 4.00
C TYR A 137 -19.38 -10.43 5.01
N ALA A 138 -18.08 -10.72 5.05
CA ALA A 138 -17.48 -11.56 6.07
C ALA A 138 -16.25 -10.87 6.65
N ARG A 139 -16.13 -10.85 7.98
CA ARG A 139 -14.88 -10.49 8.65
C ARG A 139 -13.98 -11.71 8.67
N VAL A 140 -12.75 -11.54 8.23
CA VAL A 140 -11.74 -12.59 8.22
C VAL A 140 -10.59 -12.13 9.09
N THR A 141 -10.25 -12.93 10.09
CA THR A 141 -9.14 -12.68 11.01
C THR A 141 -8.12 -13.80 10.86
N ASN A 142 -6.88 -13.45 10.53
CA ASN A 142 -5.77 -14.39 10.55
C ASN A 142 -5.34 -14.62 12.00
N LEU A 143 -5.49 -15.85 12.47
CA LEU A 143 -5.25 -16.20 13.87
C LEU A 143 -3.76 -16.25 14.23
N LYS A 144 -2.87 -16.27 13.23
CA LYS A 144 -1.42 -16.29 13.45
C LYS A 144 -0.88 -14.92 13.87
N ASN A 145 -1.35 -13.85 13.23
CA ASN A 145 -0.82 -12.49 13.41
C ASN A 145 -1.87 -11.50 13.96
N GLY A 146 -3.14 -11.92 14.09
CA GLY A 146 -4.22 -11.06 14.57
C GLY A 146 -4.76 -10.07 13.54
N SER A 147 -4.22 -10.04 12.32
CA SER A 147 -4.69 -9.12 11.28
C SER A 147 -6.12 -9.49 10.87
N SER A 148 -6.98 -8.50 10.65
CA SER A 148 -8.38 -8.74 10.27
C SER A 148 -8.87 -7.76 9.22
N VAL A 149 -9.77 -8.20 8.33
CA VAL A 149 -10.40 -7.34 7.32
C VAL A 149 -11.78 -7.86 6.97
N ILE A 150 -12.72 -6.97 6.65
CA ILE A 150 -14.00 -7.35 6.05
C ILE A 150 -13.81 -7.50 4.54
N VAL A 151 -14.33 -8.59 3.98
CA VAL A 151 -14.31 -8.88 2.55
C VAL A 151 -15.73 -9.05 2.01
N ARG A 152 -15.90 -8.76 0.72
CA ARG A 152 -17.11 -9.04 -0.03
C ARG A 152 -17.11 -10.49 -0.53
N VAL A 153 -18.02 -11.30 -0.02
CA VAL A 153 -18.26 -12.65 -0.50
C VAL A 153 -19.19 -12.58 -1.71
N ASN A 154 -18.65 -12.81 -2.91
CA ASN A 154 -19.41 -12.77 -4.17
C ASN A 154 -19.32 -14.09 -4.96
N ASP A 155 -18.51 -15.05 -4.51
CA ASP A 155 -18.31 -16.32 -5.20
C ASP A 155 -18.57 -17.56 -4.32
N ARG A 156 -18.61 -18.72 -4.96
CA ARG A 156 -18.85 -20.03 -4.34
C ARG A 156 -17.58 -20.87 -4.32
N GLY A 157 -17.40 -21.64 -3.25
CA GLY A 157 -16.19 -22.42 -2.97
C GLY A 157 -15.53 -21.94 -1.67
N PRO A 158 -14.38 -22.49 -1.26
CA PRO A 158 -13.63 -23.58 -1.86
C PRO A 158 -14.26 -24.97 -1.71
N TYR A 159 -13.87 -25.90 -2.60
CA TYR A 159 -14.33 -27.29 -2.61
C TYR A 159 -13.22 -28.32 -2.40
N SER A 160 -12.02 -27.87 -2.03
CA SER A 160 -10.82 -28.71 -1.98
C SER A 160 -10.11 -28.52 -0.65
N HIS A 161 -9.50 -29.61 -0.15
CA HIS A 161 -8.65 -29.64 1.05
C HIS A 161 -9.31 -29.13 2.34
N GLY A 162 -10.64 -29.22 2.45
CA GLY A 162 -11.36 -28.81 3.67
C GLY A 162 -11.25 -27.31 4.00
N ARG A 163 -10.85 -26.48 3.02
CA ARG A 163 -10.74 -25.03 3.19
C ARG A 163 -12.10 -24.41 3.49
N LEU A 164 -12.08 -23.37 4.31
CA LEU A 164 -13.26 -22.65 4.78
C LEU A 164 -13.63 -21.51 3.84
N ILE A 165 -12.63 -20.77 3.36
CA ILE A 165 -12.80 -19.57 2.55
C ILE A 165 -11.61 -19.43 1.60
N ASP A 166 -11.85 -18.93 0.39
CA ASP A 166 -10.80 -18.57 -0.56
C ASP A 166 -10.89 -17.05 -0.75
N LEU A 167 -9.79 -16.32 -0.51
CA LEU A 167 -9.75 -14.86 -0.60
C LEU A 167 -9.13 -14.39 -1.92
N SER A 168 -9.38 -13.14 -2.26
CA SER A 168 -8.61 -12.46 -3.31
C SER A 168 -7.14 -12.30 -2.89
N LYS A 169 -6.28 -12.05 -3.89
CA LYS A 169 -4.86 -11.78 -3.64
C LYS A 169 -4.68 -10.57 -2.72
N ARG A 170 -5.40 -9.47 -2.95
CA ARG A 170 -5.30 -8.26 -2.10
C ARG A 170 -5.69 -8.54 -0.65
N ALA A 171 -6.74 -9.31 -0.42
CA ALA A 171 -7.15 -9.66 0.95
C ALA A 171 -6.10 -10.56 1.65
N ALA A 172 -5.47 -11.47 0.92
CA ALA A 172 -4.39 -12.30 1.45
C ALA A 172 -3.10 -11.52 1.74
N GLU A 173 -2.82 -10.46 0.95
CA GLU A 173 -1.70 -9.54 1.19
C GLU A 173 -1.92 -8.77 2.51
N LEU A 174 -3.11 -8.19 2.71
CA LEU A 174 -3.44 -7.48 3.95
C LEU A 174 -3.41 -8.38 5.19
N LEU A 175 -3.86 -9.63 5.04
CA LEU A 175 -3.82 -10.63 6.11
C LEU A 175 -2.46 -11.31 6.27
N ASP A 176 -1.47 -10.93 5.46
CA ASP A 176 -0.09 -11.40 5.49
C ASP A 176 0.04 -12.93 5.45
N TYR A 177 -0.53 -13.55 4.41
CA TYR A 177 -0.33 -14.97 4.16
C TYR A 177 -0.14 -15.34 2.68
N THR A 178 -0.05 -14.36 1.78
CA THR A 178 0.13 -14.60 0.34
C THR A 178 1.36 -15.48 0.05
N HIS A 179 2.49 -15.24 0.73
CA HIS A 179 3.73 -16.01 0.56
C HIS A 179 3.63 -17.47 1.04
N VAL A 180 2.85 -17.71 2.09
CA VAL A 180 2.62 -19.06 2.64
C VAL A 180 1.55 -19.80 1.83
N GLY A 181 0.64 -19.08 1.19
CA GLY A 181 -0.44 -19.60 0.35
C GLY A 181 -1.71 -19.95 1.12
N THR A 182 -1.59 -20.32 2.40
CA THR A 182 -2.72 -20.65 3.27
C THR A 182 -2.53 -20.09 4.67
N ALA A 183 -3.63 -19.86 5.39
CA ALA A 183 -3.63 -19.40 6.78
C ALA A 183 -4.76 -20.03 7.58
N LYS A 184 -4.59 -20.15 8.90
CA LYS A 184 -5.69 -20.49 9.81
C LYS A 184 -6.43 -19.20 10.16
N VAL A 185 -7.69 -19.12 9.78
CA VAL A 185 -8.51 -17.90 9.95
C VAL A 185 -9.78 -18.17 10.74
N GLN A 186 -10.29 -17.14 11.37
CA GLN A 186 -11.68 -17.05 11.82
C GLN A 186 -12.48 -16.26 10.79
N VAL A 187 -13.63 -16.79 10.39
CA VAL A 187 -14.57 -16.16 9.46
C VAL A 187 -15.89 -15.90 10.19
N GLU A 188 -16.33 -14.65 10.17
CA GLU A 188 -17.58 -14.18 10.79
C GLU A 188 -18.46 -13.53 9.74
N TYR A 189 -19.74 -13.91 9.69
CA TYR A 189 -20.71 -13.24 8.83
C TYR A 189 -21.05 -11.86 9.40
N VAL A 190 -21.03 -10.84 8.54
CA VAL A 190 -21.31 -9.44 8.92
C VAL A 190 -22.69 -9.01 8.44
N GLY A 191 -23.12 -9.43 7.25
CA GLY A 191 -24.41 -9.04 6.70
C GLY A 191 -24.48 -9.16 5.18
N ARG A 192 -25.63 -8.82 4.58
CA ARG A 192 -25.79 -8.69 3.12
C ARG A 192 -24.97 -7.50 2.61
N ALA A 193 -24.40 -7.64 1.42
CA ALA A 193 -23.67 -6.57 0.76
C ALA A 193 -24.53 -5.93 -0.34
N PRO A 194 -24.43 -4.61 -0.60
CA PRO A 194 -25.14 -3.96 -1.70
C PRO A 194 -24.71 -4.48 -3.07
N LEU A 195 -25.62 -4.48 -4.04
CA LEU A 195 -25.35 -4.98 -5.41
C LEU A 195 -24.46 -4.06 -6.25
N HIS A 196 -24.36 -2.77 -5.92
CA HIS A 196 -23.59 -1.80 -6.70
C HIS A 196 -22.06 -1.92 -6.52
N GLY A 197 -21.58 -2.69 -5.54
CA GLY A 197 -20.15 -2.99 -5.34
C GLY A 197 -19.24 -1.77 -5.11
N ARG A 198 -19.79 -0.67 -4.57
CA ARG A 198 -19.03 0.55 -4.21
C ARG A 198 -18.71 0.54 -2.71
N ASP A 199 -18.01 -0.50 -2.28
CA ASP A 199 -17.77 -0.81 -0.87
C ASP A 199 -16.29 -0.76 -0.47
N ASP A 200 -15.38 -0.36 -1.36
CA ASP A 200 -13.93 -0.34 -1.09
C ASP A 200 -13.52 0.42 0.14
N GLN A 201 -14.00 1.66 0.26
CA GLN A 201 -13.61 2.53 1.35
C GLN A 201 -14.05 1.90 2.67
N PHE A 202 -15.24 1.30 2.70
CA PHE A 202 -15.74 0.57 3.86
C PHE A 202 -14.90 -0.69 4.16
N LEU A 203 -14.58 -1.49 3.14
CA LEU A 203 -13.80 -2.72 3.32
C LEU A 203 -12.35 -2.41 3.75
N MET A 204 -11.70 -1.42 3.13
CA MET A 204 -10.36 -0.93 3.52
C MET A 204 -10.35 -0.34 4.92
N ALA A 205 -11.33 0.50 5.28
CA ALA A 205 -11.43 1.09 6.62
C ALA A 205 -11.62 0.04 7.73
N SER A 206 -12.09 -1.16 7.37
CA SER A 206 -12.24 -2.26 8.32
C SER A 206 -10.94 -3.02 8.61
N TYR A 207 -9.86 -2.75 7.85
CA TYR A 207 -8.58 -3.42 8.01
C TYR A 207 -7.94 -3.09 9.36
N ARG A 208 -7.48 -4.12 10.05
CA ARG A 208 -6.71 -4.03 11.28
C ARG A 208 -5.43 -4.84 11.08
N PRO A 209 -4.23 -4.23 11.15
CA PRO A 209 -2.98 -4.91 10.83
C PRO A 209 -2.53 -5.92 11.90
N GLY A 210 -3.20 -6.01 13.05
CA GLY A 210 -2.90 -6.98 14.09
C GLY A 210 -1.56 -6.68 14.76
N ASN A 211 -0.70 -7.69 14.89
CA ASN A 211 0.63 -7.57 15.49
C ASN A 211 1.69 -6.98 14.54
N ARG A 212 1.31 -6.62 13.31
CA ARG A 212 2.19 -5.96 12.35
C ARG A 212 2.01 -4.44 12.46
N ALA A 213 3.12 -3.70 12.35
CA ALA A 213 3.04 -2.26 12.16
C ALA A 213 2.24 -1.96 10.87
N PRO A 214 1.30 -0.99 10.88
CA PRO A 214 0.66 -0.52 9.66
C PRO A 214 1.72 -0.10 8.64
N ASP A 215 1.62 -0.60 7.40
CA ASP A 215 2.56 -0.29 6.33
C ASP A 215 1.89 0.67 5.33
N PRO A 216 2.56 1.73 4.86
CA PRO A 216 2.03 2.62 3.81
C PRO A 216 1.51 1.89 2.56
N SER A 217 2.04 0.71 2.24
CA SER A 217 1.60 -0.13 1.11
C SER A 217 0.25 -0.85 1.34
N ASP A 218 -0.30 -0.79 2.56
CA ASP A 218 -1.61 -1.34 2.89
C ASP A 218 -2.76 -0.49 2.32
N GLY A 219 -2.47 0.71 1.83
CA GLY A 219 -3.49 1.65 1.36
C GLY A 219 -4.27 2.27 2.51
N LEU A 220 -3.75 2.20 3.73
CA LEU A 220 -4.20 3.03 4.85
C LEU A 220 -3.78 4.48 4.57
N ALA A 221 -4.64 5.44 4.87
CA ALA A 221 -4.31 6.85 4.70
C ALA A 221 -3.07 7.18 5.55
N THR A 222 -1.95 7.43 4.87
CA THR A 222 -0.67 7.83 5.47
C THR A 222 -0.90 9.18 6.17
N GLY A 223 -0.98 9.17 7.51
CA GLY A 223 -1.24 10.36 8.32
C GLY A 223 -2.25 10.16 9.46
N VAL A 224 -3.01 9.07 9.46
CA VAL A 224 -3.88 8.73 10.60
C VAL A 224 -3.13 7.84 11.58
N MET A 225 -2.65 8.43 12.67
CA MET A 225 -2.17 7.70 13.85
C MET A 225 -3.36 6.92 14.43
N ILE A 226 -3.34 5.59 14.36
CA ILE A 226 -4.28 4.76 15.11
C ILE A 226 -3.83 4.79 16.57
N ALA A 227 -4.50 5.59 17.40
CA ALA A 227 -4.31 5.53 18.85
C ALA A 227 -4.74 4.13 19.35
N MET A 228 -3.77 3.30 19.71
CA MET A 228 -4.04 2.04 20.41
C MET A 228 -4.37 2.36 21.87
N ASN A 229 -5.64 2.21 22.26
CA ASN A 229 -6.04 2.20 23.68
C ASN A 229 -5.80 0.81 24.27
N GLY A 230 -4.53 0.47 24.48
CA GLY A 230 -4.13 -0.79 25.13
C GLY A 230 -2.63 -0.76 25.44
N PRO A 231 -2.18 -1.51 26.46
CA PRO A 231 -0.76 -1.62 26.74
C PRO A 231 -0.07 -2.21 25.51
N THR A 232 0.86 -1.44 24.94
CA THR A 232 1.82 -1.93 23.95
C THR A 232 2.40 -3.24 24.48
N PRO A 233 2.43 -4.34 23.72
CA PRO A 233 3.24 -5.49 24.10
C PRO A 233 4.70 -5.09 23.92
N SER A 234 5.23 -4.34 24.88
CA SER A 234 6.66 -4.33 25.13
C SER A 234 6.96 -5.73 25.65
N ALA A 235 7.44 -6.59 24.76
CA ALA A 235 8.19 -7.74 25.22
C ALA A 235 9.35 -7.17 26.06
N ASP A 236 9.42 -7.58 27.33
CA ASP A 236 10.59 -7.36 28.17
C ASP A 236 11.79 -8.04 27.51
N ILE A 237 12.45 -7.34 26.59
CA ILE A 237 13.80 -7.70 26.18
C ILE A 237 14.69 -7.22 27.32
N ALA A 238 14.91 -8.10 28.28
CA ALA A 238 16.05 -8.00 29.17
C ALA A 238 17.31 -7.83 28.31
N GLY A 239 17.89 -6.63 28.33
CA GLY A 239 19.17 -6.32 27.70
C GLY A 239 19.07 -5.60 26.36
N SER A 240 18.84 -4.29 26.38
CA SER A 240 19.34 -3.39 25.34
C SER A 240 20.01 -2.19 26.00
N ALA A 241 21.28 -2.01 25.67
CA ALA A 241 22.25 -1.13 26.32
C ALA A 241 21.80 0.34 26.37
N ALA A 242 22.09 1.00 27.50
CA ALA A 242 21.98 2.43 27.64
C ALA A 242 22.89 3.14 26.62
N PHE A 243 22.31 4.09 25.88
CA PHE A 243 23.08 5.07 25.13
C PHE A 243 23.83 5.98 26.12
N PRO A 244 25.16 6.17 25.96
CA PRO A 244 25.93 7.04 26.84
C PRO A 244 25.72 8.50 26.43
N GLY A 245 25.17 9.32 27.33
CA GLY A 245 25.18 10.77 27.19
C GLY A 245 23.94 11.48 27.67
N VAL A 246 23.65 11.44 28.98
CA VAL A 246 22.89 12.50 29.66
C VAL A 246 23.36 12.58 31.10
N MET A 247 23.88 13.76 31.45
CA MET A 247 24.32 14.12 32.81
C MET A 247 23.11 14.09 33.74
N SER A 248 23.19 13.32 34.82
CA SER A 248 22.26 13.38 35.94
C SER A 248 22.84 14.35 36.97
N ASP A 249 22.08 15.37 37.34
CA ASP A 249 22.37 16.18 38.52
C ASP A 249 21.16 16.17 39.45
N SER A 250 21.46 16.28 40.74
CA SER A 250 20.59 16.46 41.91
C SER A 250 20.08 15.20 42.62
N ALA A 251 20.75 14.91 43.74
CA ALA A 251 20.31 14.06 44.85
C ALA A 251 19.69 14.94 45.99
N PRO A 252 19.34 14.44 47.20
CA PRO A 252 17.97 14.52 47.74
C PRO A 252 17.84 15.23 49.12
N ALA A 253 16.62 15.54 49.59
CA ALA A 253 16.32 15.64 51.04
C ALA A 253 14.82 15.74 51.42
N ALA A 254 14.45 14.88 52.38
CA ALA A 254 13.58 15.09 53.55
C ALA A 254 12.02 15.16 53.48
N GLN A 255 11.43 14.21 54.21
CA GLN A 255 10.05 13.95 54.68
C GLN A 255 9.58 14.94 55.80
N PRO A 256 8.30 14.99 56.32
CA PRO A 256 7.51 13.80 56.76
C PRO A 256 5.95 13.80 56.78
N GLN A 257 5.42 12.57 56.63
CA GLN A 257 4.39 11.85 57.41
C GLN A 257 3.14 12.56 57.98
N VAL A 258 1.93 12.07 57.62
CA VAL A 258 0.85 11.71 58.57
C VAL A 258 0.01 10.53 58.03
N GLN A 259 0.05 9.40 58.73
CA GLN A 259 -0.94 8.30 58.75
C GLN A 259 -1.82 8.51 60.00
N SER A 260 -3.07 8.08 60.18
CA SER A 260 -3.87 6.92 59.75
C SER A 260 -5.32 7.12 60.25
N VAL A 261 -6.31 6.35 59.74
CA VAL A 261 -7.15 5.40 60.54
C VAL A 261 -8.10 4.58 59.64
N MET A 262 -8.05 3.24 59.84
CA MET A 262 -9.10 2.19 59.88
C MET A 262 -10.41 2.35 59.06
N ALA A 263 -11.10 1.33 58.53
CA ALA A 263 -10.92 -0.11 58.31
C ALA A 263 -12.19 -0.61 57.57
N ALA A 264 -12.19 -1.88 57.17
CA ALA A 264 -13.32 -2.78 56.96
C ALA A 264 -13.79 -3.06 55.52
N ASP A 265 -14.07 -4.36 55.39
CA ASP A 265 -14.21 -5.23 54.23
C ASP A 265 -15.68 -5.40 53.82
N ALA A 266 -15.84 -5.87 52.57
CA ALA A 266 -16.95 -6.64 51.99
C ALA A 266 -18.42 -6.21 52.18
N GLY A 267 -19.12 -6.01 51.05
CA GLY A 267 -20.58 -6.18 51.00
C GLY A 267 -21.30 -5.64 49.76
N ALA A 268 -21.48 -6.51 48.77
CA ALA A 268 -22.66 -6.65 47.88
C ALA A 268 -23.17 -5.50 46.98
N PHE A 269 -23.17 -5.81 45.67
CA PHE A 269 -24.16 -5.50 44.62
C PHE A 269 -25.24 -4.42 44.86
N GLY A 270 -25.26 -3.41 43.98
CA GLY A 270 -26.42 -2.54 43.75
C GLY A 270 -26.17 -1.50 42.66
N ASP A 271 -26.96 -1.57 41.58
CA ASP A 271 -27.24 -0.56 40.54
C ASP A 271 -26.25 0.60 40.31
N LEU A 272 -25.48 0.51 39.22
CA LEU A 272 -24.95 1.69 38.54
C LEU A 272 -26.04 2.25 37.61
N ALA A 273 -26.95 3.03 38.19
CA ALA A 273 -27.80 3.93 37.42
C ALA A 273 -26.93 5.02 36.77
N LEU A 274 -26.87 5.04 35.44
CA LEU A 274 -26.23 6.13 34.69
C LEU A 274 -27.01 7.45 34.94
N PRO A 275 -26.33 8.59 35.16
CA PRO A 275 -27.02 9.87 35.27
C PRO A 275 -27.72 10.23 33.96
N ALA A 276 -28.95 10.74 34.05
CA ALA A 276 -29.85 11.03 32.92
C ALA A 276 -29.41 12.22 32.03
N PHE A 277 -28.22 12.79 32.26
CA PHE A 277 -27.66 13.87 31.46
C PHE A 277 -26.15 13.64 31.29
N GLY A 278 -25.73 13.29 30.08
CA GLY A 278 -24.32 13.32 29.67
C GLY A 278 -23.86 14.75 29.40
N PRO A 279 -22.54 15.01 29.34
CA PRO A 279 -22.02 16.33 28.98
C PRO A 279 -22.56 16.72 27.60
N ILE A 280 -23.17 17.90 27.53
CA ILE A 280 -23.66 18.50 26.29
C ILE A 280 -22.45 18.65 25.36
N ALA A 281 -22.48 17.96 24.22
CA ALA A 281 -21.50 18.19 23.17
C ALA A 281 -21.66 19.64 22.68
N PRO A 282 -20.59 20.45 22.62
CA PRO A 282 -20.69 21.76 21.99
C PRO A 282 -21.13 21.58 20.54
N ASP A 283 -22.03 22.46 20.08
CA ASP A 283 -22.51 22.44 18.70
C ASP A 283 -21.33 22.52 17.73
N ARG A 284 -21.38 21.69 16.70
CA ARG A 284 -20.46 21.72 15.57
C ARG A 284 -20.54 23.11 14.94
N PRO A 285 -19.42 23.85 14.79
CA PRO A 285 -19.44 25.13 14.09
C PRO A 285 -20.07 24.93 12.70
N GLY A 286 -21.11 25.71 12.43
CA GLY A 286 -21.77 25.76 11.13
C GLY A 286 -20.75 26.16 10.08
N VAL A 287 -20.65 25.35 9.03
CA VAL A 287 -19.84 25.68 7.86
C VAL A 287 -20.61 26.73 7.07
N ASP A 288 -20.43 28.00 7.42
CA ASP A 288 -20.64 29.09 6.46
C ASP A 288 -19.51 28.98 5.43
N MET A 289 -19.82 28.31 4.32
CA MET A 289 -18.93 28.19 3.17
C MET A 289 -18.80 29.55 2.49
N ILE A 290 -17.85 30.37 2.92
CA ILE A 290 -17.38 31.48 2.11
C ILE A 290 -15.87 31.73 2.34
N PHE A 291 -15.08 31.52 1.27
CA PHE A 291 -13.72 32.07 1.01
C PHE A 291 -12.44 31.43 1.59
N GLU A 292 -12.44 30.23 2.18
CA GLU A 292 -11.17 29.63 2.70
C GLU A 292 -10.61 28.43 1.91
N THR A 293 -11.32 27.95 0.89
CA THR A 293 -10.95 26.75 0.11
C THR A 293 -9.84 26.94 -0.92
N GLN A 294 -9.39 28.17 -1.19
CA GLN A 294 -8.27 28.38 -2.13
C GLN A 294 -6.90 28.35 -1.45
N VAL A 295 -6.80 28.71 -0.16
CA VAL A 295 -5.51 28.82 0.53
C VAL A 295 -4.91 27.45 0.82
N ALA A 296 -5.73 26.43 1.10
CA ALA A 296 -5.28 25.06 1.30
C ALA A 296 -4.86 24.36 0.00
N LEU A 297 -5.21 24.88 -1.18
CA LEU A 297 -4.85 24.29 -2.47
C LEU A 297 -3.44 24.72 -2.92
N ALA A 298 -3.00 25.92 -2.54
CA ALA A 298 -1.70 26.47 -2.91
C ALA A 298 -0.53 25.85 -2.13
N THR A 299 -0.73 25.45 -0.87
CA THR A 299 0.30 24.70 -0.11
C THR A 299 0.47 23.26 -0.58
N MET A 300 -0.47 22.75 -1.40
CA MET A 300 -0.36 21.44 -2.06
C MET A 300 0.17 21.53 -3.50
N SER A 301 0.55 22.71 -4.01
CA SER A 301 1.06 22.88 -5.38
C SER A 301 2.56 22.55 -5.52
N TYR A 302 3.03 21.49 -4.86
CA TYR A 302 4.33 20.83 -5.15
C TYR A 302 4.26 19.89 -6.38
N ALA A 303 3.10 19.76 -7.00
CA ALA A 303 2.88 18.91 -8.18
C ALA A 303 3.24 19.52 -9.56
N PRO A 304 3.09 20.83 -9.85
CA PRO A 304 3.22 21.33 -11.22
C PRO A 304 4.67 21.34 -11.74
N GLU A 305 5.67 21.58 -10.89
CA GLU A 305 7.08 21.50 -11.32
C GLU A 305 7.51 20.05 -11.68
N ARG A 306 6.99 19.05 -10.96
CA ARG A 306 7.24 17.64 -11.28
C ARG A 306 6.56 17.22 -12.58
N LEU A 307 5.36 17.73 -12.86
CA LEU A 307 4.62 17.43 -14.09
C LEU A 307 5.29 18.05 -15.33
N GLN A 308 5.79 19.29 -15.25
CA GLN A 308 6.54 19.89 -16.37
C GLN A 308 7.91 19.23 -16.59
N LYS A 309 8.63 18.85 -15.52
CA LYS A 309 9.89 18.07 -15.63
C LYS A 309 9.67 16.63 -16.10
N ALA A 310 8.54 16.01 -15.76
CA ALA A 310 8.19 14.67 -16.25
C ALA A 310 7.71 14.69 -17.71
N ALA A 311 6.99 15.73 -18.15
CA ALA A 311 6.50 15.85 -19.52
C ALA A 311 7.63 15.89 -20.56
N THR A 312 8.76 16.53 -20.25
CA THR A 312 9.94 16.53 -21.13
C THR A 312 10.65 15.18 -21.19
N ALA A 313 10.60 14.38 -20.12
CA ALA A 313 11.13 13.02 -20.10
C ALA A 313 10.32 12.05 -20.97
N PHE A 314 9.00 12.26 -21.10
CA PHE A 314 8.13 11.46 -21.96
C PHE A 314 8.15 11.87 -23.43
N ALA A 315 8.57 13.09 -23.77
CA ALA A 315 8.79 13.51 -25.16
C ALA A 315 9.90 12.70 -25.87
N ALA A 316 10.79 12.05 -25.09
CA ALA A 316 11.80 11.13 -25.62
C ALA A 316 11.28 9.71 -25.89
N LEU A 317 10.03 9.39 -25.51
CA LEU A 317 9.43 8.06 -25.70
C LEU A 317 8.95 7.82 -27.14
N GLU A 318 8.91 8.84 -27.99
CA GLU A 318 8.47 8.76 -29.39
C GLU A 318 9.54 8.25 -30.37
N ARG A 319 10.78 8.00 -29.92
CA ARG A 319 11.84 7.46 -30.78
C ARG A 319 12.48 6.25 -30.11
N ASP A 320 12.06 5.07 -30.56
CA ASP A 320 12.55 3.75 -30.16
C ASP A 320 14.08 3.68 -30.11
N ALA A 321 14.62 3.72 -28.89
CA ALA A 321 15.82 3.00 -28.39
C ALA A 321 16.35 3.74 -27.15
N MET A 322 15.80 3.45 -25.97
CA MET A 322 16.36 3.95 -24.70
C MET A 322 17.09 2.81 -24.00
N SER A 323 18.42 2.93 -23.87
CA SER A 323 19.22 1.99 -23.09
C SER A 323 19.17 2.33 -21.59
N PRO A 324 19.45 1.37 -20.69
CA PRO A 324 19.59 1.66 -19.26
C PRO A 324 20.59 2.80 -18.94
N ASP A 325 21.61 2.95 -19.79
CA ASP A 325 22.60 4.03 -19.66
C ASP A 325 22.02 5.40 -20.04
N ASP A 326 21.01 5.46 -20.92
CA ASP A 326 20.31 6.70 -21.25
C ASP A 326 19.42 7.17 -20.09
N VAL A 327 18.78 6.23 -19.39
CA VAL A 327 18.04 6.50 -18.14
C VAL A 327 19.00 7.03 -17.08
N ALA A 328 20.13 6.38 -16.87
CA ALA A 328 21.12 6.78 -15.87
C ALA A 328 21.75 8.15 -16.20
N ARG A 329 22.02 8.42 -17.48
CA ARG A 329 22.52 9.73 -17.93
C ARG A 329 21.47 10.82 -17.81
N SER A 330 20.20 10.53 -18.12
CA SER A 330 19.09 11.47 -17.91
C SER A 330 18.95 11.80 -16.42
N TRP A 331 18.95 10.76 -15.56
CA TRP A 331 18.88 10.91 -14.11
C TRP A 331 20.03 11.75 -13.55
N LYS A 332 21.27 11.51 -14.00
CA LYS A 332 22.44 12.32 -13.59
C LYS A 332 22.42 13.75 -14.13
N ARG A 333 21.76 14.00 -15.26
CA ARG A 333 21.59 15.35 -15.82
C ARG A 333 20.53 16.14 -15.06
N LEU A 334 19.46 15.45 -14.64
CA LEU A 334 18.38 15.99 -13.81
C LEU A 334 18.81 16.16 -12.35
N ASN A 335 19.75 15.33 -11.89
CA ASN A 335 20.33 15.33 -10.55
C ASN A 335 21.86 15.37 -10.63
N PRO A 336 22.47 16.53 -10.99
CA PRO A 336 23.92 16.65 -10.98
C PRO A 336 24.45 16.36 -9.57
N ALA A 337 25.52 15.57 -9.49
CA ALA A 337 26.19 15.26 -8.23
C ALA A 337 26.63 16.58 -7.57
N GLY A 338 25.84 17.01 -6.56
CA GLY A 338 25.90 18.34 -5.96
C GLY A 338 24.54 18.88 -5.51
N ALA A 339 23.42 18.38 -6.03
CA ALA A 339 22.06 18.77 -5.63
C ALA A 339 21.47 17.93 -4.48
N GLY A 340 22.34 17.38 -3.62
CA GLY A 340 21.98 16.86 -2.31
C GLY A 340 22.30 17.90 -1.24
N ALA A 341 21.75 19.11 -1.36
CA ALA A 341 21.63 19.97 -0.20
C ALA A 341 20.53 19.33 0.66
N ALA A 342 20.87 18.88 1.87
CA ALA A 342 19.86 18.57 2.88
C ALA A 342 18.84 19.72 2.86
N VAL A 343 17.57 19.43 2.59
CA VAL A 343 16.51 20.44 2.66
C VAL A 343 16.54 20.91 4.10
N GLN A 344 17.10 22.09 4.33
CA GLN A 344 17.21 22.58 5.69
C GLN A 344 15.81 22.85 6.19
N PRO A 345 15.45 22.35 7.39
CA PRO A 345 14.13 22.58 7.94
C PRO A 345 13.90 24.09 8.05
N TYR A 346 12.74 24.54 7.57
CA TYR A 346 12.38 25.95 7.51
C TYR A 346 10.95 26.16 7.99
N VAL A 347 10.61 27.40 8.32
CA VAL A 347 9.26 27.80 8.71
C VAL A 347 8.60 28.48 7.51
N ALA A 348 7.50 27.92 7.03
CA ALA A 348 6.63 28.58 6.07
C ALA A 348 5.77 29.59 6.85
N ALA A 349 6.01 30.89 6.65
CA ALA A 349 5.40 31.99 7.41
C ALA A 349 4.16 32.58 6.69
N GLY A 350 3.42 31.74 5.97
CA GLY A 350 2.16 32.10 5.33
C GLY A 350 2.28 32.69 3.92
N SER A 351 1.11 32.89 3.30
CA SER A 351 0.95 33.52 1.99
C SER A 351 0.05 34.74 2.09
N PHE A 352 0.43 35.82 1.42
CA PHE A 352 -0.22 37.12 1.51
C PHE A 352 -0.75 37.56 0.15
N ALA A 353 -1.92 38.20 0.17
CA ALA A 353 -2.56 38.73 -1.03
C ALA A 353 -1.87 40.00 -1.55
N THR A 354 -1.07 40.68 -0.72
CA THR A 354 -0.36 41.90 -1.09
C THR A 354 1.14 41.79 -0.79
N LEU A 355 1.97 42.31 -1.70
CA LEU A 355 3.43 42.36 -1.54
C LEU A 355 3.81 43.11 -0.26
N ALA A 356 3.11 44.21 0.05
CA ALA A 356 3.41 45.05 1.21
C ALA A 356 3.23 44.31 2.55
N GLU A 357 2.25 43.43 2.66
CA GLU A 357 2.03 42.58 3.84
C GLU A 357 3.13 41.52 3.96
N ALA A 358 3.45 40.83 2.85
CA ALA A 358 4.53 39.85 2.81
C ALA A 358 5.89 40.48 3.19
N GLU A 359 6.21 41.68 2.68
CA GLU A 359 7.43 42.40 3.03
C GLU A 359 7.47 42.86 4.48
N LYS A 360 6.32 43.19 5.08
CA LYS A 360 6.23 43.57 6.50
C LYS A 360 6.56 42.36 7.38
N VAL A 361 5.98 41.20 7.07
CA VAL A 361 6.23 39.95 7.81
C VAL A 361 7.66 39.47 7.60
N ALA A 362 8.18 39.51 6.36
CA ALA A 362 9.56 39.14 6.08
C ALA A 362 10.58 40.03 6.82
N ARG A 363 10.33 41.35 6.90
CA ARG A 363 11.18 42.27 7.69
C ARG A 363 11.13 41.95 9.18
N ALA A 364 9.96 41.70 9.74
CA ALA A 364 9.81 41.32 11.14
C ALA A 364 10.55 40.01 11.47
N LEU A 365 10.56 39.06 10.53
CA LEU A 365 11.18 37.75 10.69
C LEU A 365 12.69 37.71 10.39
N SER A 366 13.23 38.74 9.73
CA SER A 366 14.66 38.82 9.38
C SER A 366 15.61 38.81 10.58
N GLY A 367 15.12 39.15 11.78
CA GLY A 367 15.88 39.07 13.04
C GLY A 367 16.01 37.65 13.60
N PHE A 368 15.15 36.72 13.16
CA PHE A 368 15.07 35.36 13.68
C PHE A 368 15.68 34.31 12.74
N GLY A 369 15.91 34.67 11.48
CA GLY A 369 16.54 33.81 10.47
C GLY A 369 16.59 34.50 9.11
N ARG A 370 16.88 33.72 8.07
CA ARG A 370 16.90 34.21 6.69
C ARG A 370 15.50 34.14 6.10
N ALA A 371 14.80 35.28 6.08
CA ALA A 371 13.51 35.41 5.41
C ALA A 371 13.69 35.54 3.88
N THR A 372 12.93 34.77 3.11
CA THR A 372 12.85 34.86 1.64
C THR A 372 11.41 35.08 1.22
N LEU A 373 11.21 35.90 0.20
CA LEU A 373 9.90 36.18 -0.37
C LEU A 373 9.84 35.60 -1.78
N GLU A 374 8.80 34.82 -2.05
CA GLU A 374 8.52 34.25 -3.36
C GLU A 374 7.18 34.79 -3.85
N THR A 375 7.08 35.04 -5.15
CA THR A 375 5.83 35.51 -5.78
C THR A 375 5.42 34.54 -6.85
N ALA A 376 4.19 34.04 -6.77
CA ALA A 376 3.61 33.12 -7.73
C ALA A 376 2.30 33.71 -8.28
N GLU A 377 2.04 33.47 -9.56
CA GLU A 377 0.80 33.84 -10.21
C GLU A 377 -0.09 32.60 -10.31
N ILE A 378 -1.26 32.63 -9.68
CA ILE A 378 -2.23 31.53 -9.65
C ILE A 378 -3.59 32.11 -10.07
N ASP A 379 -4.16 31.60 -11.15
CA ASP A 379 -5.48 32.01 -11.70
C ASP A 379 -5.63 33.54 -11.91
N GLY A 380 -4.54 34.22 -12.28
CA GLY A 380 -4.51 35.66 -12.54
C GLY A 380 -4.39 36.55 -11.29
N ALA A 381 -4.24 35.95 -10.10
CA ALA A 381 -3.92 36.64 -8.86
C ALA A 381 -2.45 36.43 -8.47
N GLN A 382 -1.77 37.48 -8.03
CA GLN A 382 -0.41 37.38 -7.48
C GLN A 382 -0.48 37.02 -6.00
N LEU A 383 0.17 35.92 -5.63
CA LEU A 383 0.31 35.46 -4.26
C LEU A 383 1.77 35.62 -3.83
N HIS A 384 2.01 36.19 -2.66
CA HIS A 384 3.35 36.38 -2.12
C HIS A 384 3.55 35.50 -0.88
N SER A 385 4.46 34.53 -0.94
CA SER A 385 4.77 33.64 0.18
C SER A 385 6.05 34.06 0.89
N VAL A 386 6.10 33.87 2.21
CA VAL A 386 7.27 34.17 3.03
C VAL A 386 7.78 32.88 3.67
N ASN A 387 9.05 32.55 3.43
CA ASN A 387 9.73 31.41 4.03
C ASN A 387 10.87 31.89 4.92
N LEU A 388 11.04 31.27 6.09
CA LEU A 388 12.06 31.62 7.06
C LEU A 388 12.99 30.43 7.30
N TYR A 389 14.23 30.56 6.86
CA TYR A 389 15.28 29.55 7.02
C TYR A 389 16.10 29.81 8.28
N SER A 390 16.52 28.75 8.96
CA SER A 390 17.39 28.87 10.13
C SER A 390 18.77 29.34 9.69
N ASP A 391 19.32 30.32 10.40
CA ASP A 391 20.70 30.77 10.26
C ASP A 391 21.61 30.25 11.39
N GLY A 392 21.10 29.29 12.18
CA GLY A 392 21.78 28.70 13.32
C GLY A 392 21.67 29.48 14.64
N ARG A 393 21.05 30.68 14.65
CA ARG A 393 20.87 31.47 15.88
C ARG A 393 19.64 31.07 16.69
N ASN A 394 18.58 30.64 16.00
CA ASN A 394 17.31 30.24 16.62
C ASN A 394 16.92 28.82 16.18
N GLY A 395 16.35 28.06 17.13
CA GLY A 395 15.73 26.78 16.85
C GLY A 395 14.44 26.94 16.05
N LEU A 396 14.04 25.87 15.35
CA LEU A 396 12.89 25.89 14.45
C LEU A 396 11.57 26.27 15.17
N ASP A 397 11.43 25.84 16.42
CA ASP A 397 10.23 26.10 17.22
C ASP A 397 10.18 27.59 17.65
N ALA A 398 11.32 28.20 17.97
CA ALA A 398 11.41 29.63 18.27
C ALA A 398 11.14 30.51 17.03
N MET A 399 11.56 30.05 15.85
CA MET A 399 11.24 30.69 14.58
C MET A 399 9.74 30.62 14.26
N LEU A 400 9.09 29.49 14.58
CA LEU A 400 7.65 29.30 14.41
C LEU A 400 6.86 30.22 15.35
N GLU A 401 7.23 30.28 16.63
CA GLU A 401 6.62 31.18 17.60
C GLU A 401 6.78 32.65 17.18
N ALA A 402 7.96 33.03 16.66
CA ALA A 402 8.19 34.36 16.12
C ALA A 402 7.31 34.66 14.91
N ALA A 403 7.03 33.67 14.04
CA ALA A 403 6.12 33.84 12.91
C ALA A 403 4.68 34.10 13.35
N TRP A 404 4.17 33.31 14.31
CA TRP A 404 2.84 33.54 14.88
C TRP A 404 2.72 34.92 15.54
N ALA A 405 3.75 35.35 16.28
CA ALA A 405 3.76 36.64 16.96
C ALA A 405 3.84 37.85 16.01
N ASN A 406 4.35 37.67 14.78
CA ASN A 406 4.60 38.75 13.81
C ASN A 406 3.60 38.76 12.63
N GLY A 407 2.41 38.19 12.82
CA GLY A 407 1.31 38.32 11.85
C GLY A 407 1.23 37.21 10.81
N ALA A 408 1.87 36.06 11.05
CA ALA A 408 1.70 34.84 10.25
C ALA A 408 1.05 33.73 11.10
N PRO A 409 -0.26 33.80 11.40
CA PRO A 409 -0.94 32.85 12.29
C PRO A 409 -1.04 31.42 11.73
N ASP A 410 -0.90 31.28 10.42
CA ASP A 410 -0.90 30.04 9.65
C ASP A 410 0.49 29.43 9.46
N ALA A 411 1.51 30.00 10.13
CA ALA A 411 2.88 29.52 9.99
C ALA A 411 3.03 28.06 10.41
N MET A 412 3.84 27.31 9.68
CA MET A 412 4.11 25.89 9.95
C MET A 412 5.57 25.53 9.67
N THR A 413 6.07 24.53 10.40
CA THR A 413 7.42 23.99 10.20
C THR A 413 7.43 22.93 9.11
N ILE A 414 8.34 23.05 8.16
CA ILE A 414 8.59 22.06 7.11
C ILE A 414 9.87 21.30 7.47
N ARG A 415 9.74 19.97 7.61
CA ARG A 415 10.83 19.01 7.87
C ARG A 415 10.66 17.84 6.90
N ASP A 416 11.76 17.26 6.41
CA ASP A 416 11.76 16.03 5.59
C ASP A 416 11.34 14.78 6.38
#